data_AF-A0A550HDK3-F1
#
_entry.id   AF-A0A550HDK3-F1
#
_cell.length_a   1.000
_cell.length_b   1.000
_cell.length_c   1.000
_cell.angle_alpha   90.00
_cell.angle_beta   90.00
_cell.angle_gamma   90.00
#
_symmetry.space_group_name_H-M   'P 1'
#
loop_
_entity.id
_entity.type
_entity.pdbx_description
1 polymer ?
#
loop_
_entity_poly.entity_id
_entity_poly.type
_entity_poly.pdbx_seq_one_letter_code
_entity_poly.pdbx_strand_id
1 'polypeptide(L)' 'LQAVDNEMRLNIVKEKLDEAVEKGAEMLVSACPACKLAFVDGVREYQHKIEVLDIQELVAKKLGVLG' A
#
# COMPACT_ATOMS: atom_id res chain seq x y z
N LEU A 1 9.46 9.70 -8.51
CA LEU A 1 9.49 8.37 -9.18
C LEU A 1 8.43 8.28 -10.26
N GLN A 2 7.12 8.33 -9.97
CA GLN A 2 6.08 8.18 -11.00
C GLN A 2 6.26 9.06 -12.27
N ALA A 3 6.62 10.33 -12.10
CA ALA A 3 6.81 11.27 -13.21
C ALA A 3 8.19 11.18 -13.89
N VAL A 4 9.12 10.40 -13.32
CA VAL A 4 10.53 10.33 -13.78
C VAL A 4 10.84 8.93 -14.32
N ASP A 5 10.45 7.90 -13.60
CA ASP A 5 10.60 6.49 -13.94
C ASP A 5 9.46 5.69 -13.30
N ASN A 6 8.46 5.38 -14.12
CA ASN A 6 7.27 4.66 -13.67
C ASN A 6 7.51 3.14 -13.54
N GLU A 7 8.40 2.59 -14.36
CA GLU A 7 8.71 1.16 -14.34
C GLU A 7 9.45 0.80 -13.04
N MET A 8 10.47 1.58 -12.69
CA MET A 8 11.18 1.41 -11.43
C MET A 8 10.23 1.53 -10.24
N ARG A 9 9.28 2.48 -10.28
CA ARG A 9 8.26 2.61 -9.24
C ARG A 9 7.43 1.34 -9.09
N LEU A 10 6.93 0.78 -10.19
CA LEU A 10 6.08 -0.41 -10.17
C LEU A 10 6.86 -1.64 -9.69
N ASN A 11 8.13 -1.78 -10.08
CA ASN A 11 8.99 -2.87 -9.62
C ASN A 11 9.19 -2.84 -8.10
N ILE A 12 9.49 -1.67 -7.53
CA ILE A 12 9.63 -1.49 -6.07
C ILE A 12 8.31 -1.83 -5.36
N VAL A 13 7.18 -1.34 -5.90
CA VAL A 13 5.86 -1.60 -5.31
C VAL A 13 5.54 -3.09 -5.31
N LYS A 14 5.78 -3.79 -6.42
CA LYS A 14 5.55 -5.23 -6.53
C LYS A 14 6.35 -6.02 -5.50
N GLU A 15 7.66 -5.78 -5.44
CA GLU A 15 8.54 -6.47 -4.48
C GLU A 15 8.05 -6.32 -3.04
N LYS A 16 7.65 -5.10 -2.65
CA LYS A 16 7.18 -4.85 -1.28
C LYS A 16 5.79 -5.42 -1.00
N LEU A 17 4.92 -5.50 -2.00
CA LEU A 17 3.61 -6.17 -1.87
C LEU A 17 3.79 -7.69 -1.75
N ASP A 18 4.63 -8.28 -2.60
CA ASP A 18 4.97 -9.70 -2.56
C ASP A 18 5.53 -10.07 -1.17
N GLU A 19 6.52 -9.32 -0.68
CA GLU A 19 7.08 -9.53 0.67
C GLU A 19 6.02 -9.45 1.78
N ALA A 20 5.10 -8.50 1.71
CA ALA A 20 4.07 -8.32 2.73
C ALA A 20 3.07 -9.50 2.72
N VAL A 21 2.66 -9.94 1.53
CA VAL A 21 1.77 -11.09 1.34
C VAL A 21 2.43 -12.39 1.78
N GLU A 22 3.70 -12.61 1.42
CA GLU A 22 4.48 -13.79 1.84
C GLU A 22 4.63 -13.90 3.36
N LYS A 23 4.72 -12.76 4.05
CA LYS A 23 4.75 -12.70 5.53
C LYS A 23 3.38 -12.90 6.17
N GLY A 24 2.31 -13.06 5.39
CA GLY A 24 0.94 -13.20 5.88
C GLY A 24 0.36 -11.92 6.45
N ALA A 25 0.85 -10.74 6.01
CA ALA A 25 0.32 -9.47 6.47
C ALA A 25 -1.10 -9.26 5.93
N GLU A 26 -2.04 -8.97 6.83
CA GLU A 26 -3.44 -8.63 6.47
C GLU A 26 -3.54 -7.19 5.92
N MET A 27 -2.60 -6.33 6.31
CA MET A 27 -2.59 -4.91 5.98
C MET A 27 -1.16 -4.36 5.85
N LEU A 28 -0.98 -3.46 4.90
CA LEU A 28 0.19 -2.61 4.74
C LEU A 28 -0.17 -1.16 5.10
N VAL A 29 0.60 -0.55 6.01
CA VAL A 29 0.35 0.82 6.47
C VAL A 29 1.51 1.73 6.07
N SER A 30 1.19 2.90 5.54
CA SER A 30 2.19 3.93 5.22
C SER A 30 1.87 5.25 5.90
N ALA A 31 2.90 5.99 6.30
CA ALA A 31 2.78 7.38 6.75
C ALA A 31 2.95 8.39 5.62
N CYS A 32 3.15 7.93 4.38
CA CYS A 32 3.35 8.77 3.21
C CYS A 32 2.17 8.60 2.23
N PRO A 33 1.38 9.66 1.97
CA PRO A 33 0.24 9.59 1.06
C PRO A 33 0.61 9.11 -0.36
N ALA A 34 1.78 9.53 -0.86
CA ALA A 34 2.25 9.11 -2.17
C ALA A 34 2.60 7.61 -2.21
N CYS A 35 3.18 7.06 -1.14
CA CYS A 35 3.44 5.62 -1.03
C CYS A 35 2.13 4.83 -0.95
N LYS A 36 1.16 5.29 -0.14
CA LYS A 36 -0.18 4.67 -0.07
C LYS A 36 -0.80 4.57 -1.46
N LEU A 37 -0.81 5.66 -2.23
CA LEU A 37 -1.35 5.67 -3.59
C LEU A 37 -0.62 4.68 -4.50
N ALA A 38 0.72 4.67 -4.48
CA ALA A 38 1.50 3.73 -5.28
C ALA A 38 1.19 2.26 -4.92
N PHE A 39 1.01 1.94 -3.65
CA PHE A 39 0.63 0.60 -3.21
C PHE A 39 -0.81 0.25 -3.57
N VAL A 40 -1.77 1.17 -3.46
CA VAL A 40 -3.15 0.96 -3.91
C VAL A 40 -3.20 0.66 -5.41
N ASP A 41 -2.43 1.39 -6.21
CA ASP A 41 -2.29 1.13 -7.65
C ASP A 41 -1.69 -0.27 -7.89
N GLY A 42 -0.60 -0.61 -7.19
CA GLY A 42 0.05 -1.92 -7.29
C GLY A 42 -0.83 -3.09 -6.85
N VAL A 43 -1.63 -2.93 -5.79
CA VAL A 43 -2.59 -3.96 -5.34
C VAL A 43 -3.63 -4.24 -6.43
N ARG A 44 -4.10 -3.20 -7.12
CA ARG A 44 -5.03 -3.35 -8.25
C ARG A 44 -4.37 -4.00 -9.46
N GLU A 45 -3.17 -3.55 -9.81
CA GLU A 45 -2.40 -4.06 -10.95
C GLU A 45 -2.03 -5.54 -10.80
N TYR A 46 -1.53 -5.93 -9.63
CA TYR A 46 -1.04 -7.29 -9.35
C TYR A 46 -2.07 -8.18 -8.66
N GLN A 47 -3.31 -7.70 -8.50
CA GLN A 47 -4.45 -8.44 -7.92
C GLN A 47 -4.19 -9.02 -6.52
N HIS A 48 -3.38 -8.34 -5.70
CA HIS A 48 -3.22 -8.71 -4.29
C HIS A 48 -4.50 -8.40 -3.49
N LYS A 49 -4.67 -9.06 -2.35
CA LYS A 49 -5.82 -8.89 -1.45
C LYS A 49 -5.49 -8.14 -0.16
N ILE A 50 -4.27 -7.64 -0.01
CA ILE A 50 -3.82 -6.92 1.19
C ILE A 50 -4.46 -5.52 1.27
N GLU A 51 -4.94 -5.14 2.46
CA GLU A 51 -5.50 -3.80 2.70
C GLU A 51 -4.35 -2.78 2.80
N VAL A 52 -4.46 -1.63 2.14
CA VAL A 52 -3.44 -0.57 2.21
C VAL A 52 -4.05 0.66 2.87
N LEU A 53 -3.49 1.09 4.01
CA LEU A 53 -3.95 2.25 4.77
C LEU A 53 -2.87 3.32 4.93
N ASP A 54 -3.31 4.58 5.04
CA ASP A 54 -2.53 5.61 5.71
C ASP A 54 -2.52 5.39 7.23
N ILE A 55 -1.48 5.82 7.93
CA ILE A 55 -1.40 5.76 9.39
C ILE A 55 -2.58 6.48 10.07
N GLN A 56 -3.05 7.59 9.50
CA GLN A 56 -4.20 8.32 10.00
C GLN A 56 -5.50 7.51 9.84
N GLU A 57 -5.65 6.78 8.73
CA GLU A 57 -6.80 5.91 8.50
C GLU A 57 -6.81 4.74 9.49
N LEU A 58 -5.65 4.16 9.79
CA LEU A 58 -5.53 3.14 10.83
C LEU A 58 -5.98 3.68 12.20
N VAL A 59 -5.49 4.85 12.60
CA VAL A 59 -5.87 5.48 13.88
C VAL A 59 -7.37 5.79 13.88
N ALA A 60 -7.91 6.35 12.81
CA ALA A 60 -9.33 6.67 12.69
C ALA A 60 -10.23 5.42 12.77
N LYS A 61 -9.83 4.32 12.12
CA LYS A 61 -10.51 3.01 12.18
C LYS A 61 -10.49 2.46 13.61
N LYS A 62 -9.38 2.65 14.36
CA LYS A 62 -9.28 2.24 15.77
C LYS A 62 -10.06 3.14 16.74
N LEU A 63 -10.21 4.42 16.42
CA LEU A 63 -11.03 5.35 17.18
C LEU A 63 -12.53 5.25 16.85
N GLY A 64 -12.92 4.44 15.86
CA GLY A 64 -14.32 4.26 15.45
C GLY A 64 -14.91 5.47 14.72
N VAL A 65 -14.06 6.35 14.19
CA VAL A 65 -14.48 7.57 13.45
C VAL A 65 -14.37 7.40 11.93
N LEU A 66 -13.90 6.24 11.49
CA LEU A 66 -13.84 5.81 10.09
C LEU A 66 -14.45 4.41 10.00
N GLY A 67 -15.57 4.29 9.27
CA GLY A 67 -16.35 3.07 9.09
C GLY A 67 -17.01 3.04 7.72
#